data_AF-A0A936AZ63-F1
#
_entry.id   AF-A0A936AZ63-F1
#
_cell.length_a   1.000
_cell.length_b   1.000
_cell.length_c   1.000
_cell.angle_alpha   90.00
_cell.angle_beta   90.00
_cell.angle_gamma   90.00
#
_symmetry.space_group_name_H-M   'P 1'
#
loop_
_entity.id
_entity.type
_entity.pdbx_description
1 polymer ?
#
loop_
_entity_poly.entity_id
_entity_poly.type
_entity_poly.pdbx_seq_one_letter_code
_entity_poly.pdbx_strand_id
1 'polypeptide(L)'
;MKFKAAGLINLILILVAQICAQQPEYRAFWIETFNTSINNHADVVSIINNVRLAGCNAVFVQVRRRGDSWYLNSLEPPADRVAIQPGFDPLADLITEAHANGIEVHAFVIIGAIWNSDPTTRPPENPNHVFNKHGYNQAAGKLL
;
A
#
# COMPACT_ATOMS: atom_id res chain seq x y z
N MET A 1 5.57 3.78 -61.68
CA MET A 1 6.09 4.04 -60.32
C MET A 1 4.91 4.27 -59.35
N LYS A 2 4.20 3.22 -58.93
CA LYS A 2 2.95 3.34 -58.13
C LYS A 2 2.78 2.18 -57.14
N PHE A 3 3.71 1.96 -56.21
CA PHE A 3 3.55 0.91 -55.18
C PHE A 3 4.17 1.23 -53.79
N LYS A 4 4.50 2.48 -53.48
CA LYS A 4 5.16 2.82 -52.20
C LYS A 4 4.23 3.30 -51.08
N ALA A 5 3.03 3.81 -51.39
CA ALA A 5 2.16 4.42 -50.37
C ALA A 5 1.48 3.42 -49.44
N ALA A 6 0.98 2.29 -49.95
CA ALA A 6 0.31 1.26 -49.14
C ALA A 6 1.25 0.58 -48.13
N GLY A 7 2.51 0.37 -48.51
CA GLY A 7 3.53 -0.17 -47.60
C GLY A 7 3.89 0.79 -46.46
N LEU A 8 3.91 2.10 -46.74
CA LEU A 8 4.19 3.12 -45.72
C LEU A 8 3.04 3.26 -44.70
N ILE A 9 1.80 3.20 -45.18
CA ILE A 9 0.60 3.24 -44.32
C ILE A 9 0.57 2.00 -43.40
N ASN A 10 0.82 0.81 -43.93
CA ASN A 10 0.87 -0.41 -43.12
C ASN A 10 2.01 -0.38 -42.09
N LEU A 11 3.18 0.16 -42.45
CA LEU A 11 4.29 0.30 -41.50
C LEU A 11 3.97 1.29 -40.38
N ILE A 12 3.32 2.42 -40.69
CA ILE A 12 2.86 3.39 -39.69
C ILE A 12 1.81 2.76 -38.77
N LEU A 13 0.85 2.02 -39.31
CA LEU A 13 -0.17 1.32 -38.52
C LEU A 13 0.46 0.28 -37.57
N ILE A 14 1.47 -0.46 -38.02
CA ILE A 14 2.20 -1.43 -37.18
C ILE A 14 2.99 -0.72 -36.08
N LEU A 15 3.68 0.38 -36.38
CA LEU A 15 4.42 1.17 -35.38
C LEU A 15 3.48 1.79 -34.33
N VAL A 16 2.34 2.35 -34.76
CA VAL A 16 1.32 2.89 -33.84
C VAL A 16 0.73 1.78 -32.97
N ALA A 17 0.43 0.62 -33.55
CA ALA A 17 -0.06 -0.53 -32.78
C ALA A 17 0.97 -1.01 -31.74
N GLN A 18 2.26 -1.01 -32.06
CA GLN A 18 3.32 -1.36 -31.10
C GLN A 18 3.45 -0.32 -29.96
N ILE A 19 3.33 0.97 -30.27
CA ILE A 19 3.34 2.04 -29.26
C ILE A 19 2.13 1.93 -28.33
N CYS A 20 0.94 1.64 -28.88
CA CYS A 20 -0.29 1.44 -28.09
C CYS A 20 -0.29 0.12 -27.29
N ALA A 21 0.43 -0.90 -27.75
CA ALA A 21 0.52 -2.20 -27.09
C ALA A 21 1.55 -2.24 -25.96
N GLN A 22 2.48 -1.27 -25.92
CA GLN A 22 3.47 -1.19 -24.85
C GLN A 22 2.77 -0.76 -23.55
N GLN A 23 2.57 -1.73 -22.66
CA GLN A 23 2.12 -1.43 -21.30
C GLN A 23 3.13 -0.45 -20.67
N PRO A 24 2.67 0.62 -20.00
CA PRO A 24 3.57 1.52 -19.28
C PRO A 24 4.42 0.69 -18.31
N GLU A 25 5.72 0.95 -18.29
CA GLU A 25 6.58 0.35 -17.28
C GLU A 25 6.07 0.71 -15.89
N TYR A 26 6.00 -0.29 -15.02
CA TYR A 26 5.56 -0.14 -13.65
C TYR A 26 6.74 0.28 -12.77
N ARG A 27 6.77 1.53 -12.33
CA ARG A 27 7.84 2.12 -11.50
C ARG A 27 7.24 2.49 -10.16
N ALA A 28 7.49 1.67 -9.15
CA ALA A 28 6.76 1.79 -7.89
C ALA A 28 7.64 1.84 -6.66
N PHE A 29 7.11 2.51 -5.63
CA PHE A 29 7.66 2.46 -4.28
C PHE A 29 6.85 1.46 -3.45
N TRP A 30 7.55 0.73 -2.59
CA TRP A 30 6.92 -0.03 -1.52
C TRP A 30 6.93 0.81 -0.25
N ILE A 31 5.74 1.17 0.25
CA ILE A 31 5.57 1.89 1.51
C ILE A 31 5.33 0.84 2.60
N GLU A 32 6.40 0.45 3.28
CA GLU A 32 6.32 -0.44 4.44
C GLU A 32 6.04 0.39 5.70
N THR A 33 5.05 -0.02 6.48
CA THR A 33 4.56 0.79 7.61
C THR A 33 5.22 0.41 8.93
N PHE A 34 6.36 -0.31 8.91
CA PHE A 34 7.19 -0.51 10.10
C PHE A 34 8.14 0.67 10.32
N ASN A 35 8.73 1.23 9.26
CA ASN A 35 9.67 2.36 9.36
C ASN A 35 9.27 3.57 8.50
N THR A 36 8.29 3.45 7.62
CA THR A 36 7.74 4.60 6.88
C THR A 36 6.47 5.10 7.54
N SER A 37 6.45 6.39 7.90
CA SER A 37 5.28 7.02 8.50
C SER A 37 4.27 7.44 7.44
N ILE A 38 2.99 7.20 7.71
CA ILE A 38 1.82 7.75 7.01
C ILE A 38 0.78 8.15 8.05
N ASN A 39 1.24 8.75 9.14
CA ASN A 39 0.44 8.92 10.36
C ASN A 39 -0.41 10.20 10.32
N ASN A 40 -0.12 11.09 9.37
CA ASN A 40 -0.80 12.35 9.12
C ASN A 40 -0.65 12.73 7.64
N HIS A 41 -1.34 13.80 7.23
CA HIS A 41 -1.34 14.26 5.84
C HIS A 41 0.05 14.70 5.33
N ALA A 42 0.88 15.33 6.17
CA ALA A 42 2.21 15.78 5.75
C ALA A 42 3.14 14.60 5.41
N ASP A 43 3.02 13.49 6.14
CA ASP A 43 3.73 12.25 5.83
C ASP A 43 3.33 11.72 4.44
N VAL A 44 2.03 11.67 4.16
CA VAL A 44 1.48 11.21 2.87
C VAL A 44 1.97 12.08 1.72
N VAL A 45 1.83 13.40 1.85
CA VAL A 45 2.29 14.37 0.83
C VAL A 45 3.80 14.22 0.58
N SER A 46 4.60 14.03 1.63
CA SER A 46 6.05 13.81 1.49
C SER A 46 6.36 12.57 0.64
N ILE A 47 5.66 11.46 0.88
CA ILE A 47 5.82 10.23 0.10
C ILE A 47 5.44 10.47 -1.37
N ILE A 48 4.27 11.06 -1.62
CA ILE A 48 3.80 11.29 -3.00
C ILE A 48 4.74 12.23 -3.75
N ASN A 49 5.27 13.26 -3.11
CA ASN A 49 6.30 14.12 -3.70
C ASN A 49 7.56 13.33 -4.07
N ASN A 50 8.03 12.43 -3.22
CA ASN A 50 9.19 11.60 -3.52
C ASN A 50 8.94 10.63 -4.68
N VAL A 51 7.75 10.02 -4.76
CA VAL A 51 7.33 9.16 -5.87
C VAL A 51 7.34 9.95 -7.19
N ARG A 52 6.81 11.18 -7.18
CA ARG A 52 6.85 12.07 -8.34
C ARG A 52 8.26 12.45 -8.75
N LEU A 53 9.11 12.86 -7.80
CA LEU A 53 10.49 13.25 -8.05
C LEU A 53 11.32 12.09 -8.64
N ALA A 54 11.00 10.86 -8.26
CA ALA A 54 11.61 9.65 -8.80
C ALA A 54 11.05 9.24 -10.19
N GLY A 55 10.01 9.91 -10.70
CA GLY A 55 9.35 9.53 -11.96
C GLY A 55 8.55 8.23 -11.87
N CYS A 56 8.22 7.78 -10.65
CA CYS A 56 7.42 6.60 -10.38
C CYS A 56 5.92 6.87 -10.62
N ASN A 57 5.17 5.83 -10.95
CA ASN A 57 3.76 5.90 -11.33
C ASN A 57 2.84 5.06 -10.44
N ALA A 58 3.37 4.39 -9.42
CA ALA A 58 2.56 3.61 -8.50
C ALA A 58 3.19 3.51 -7.09
N VAL A 59 2.36 3.17 -6.12
CA VAL A 59 2.77 2.80 -4.77
C VAL A 59 2.11 1.51 -4.33
N PHE A 60 2.89 0.61 -3.72
CA PHE A 60 2.38 -0.52 -2.95
C PHE A 60 2.43 -0.14 -1.47
N VAL A 61 1.27 0.15 -0.88
CA VAL A 61 1.18 0.60 0.50
C VAL A 61 0.80 -0.55 1.42
N GLN A 62 1.60 -0.80 2.46
CA GLN A 62 1.28 -1.80 3.47
C GLN A 62 0.18 -1.30 4.41
N VAL A 63 -1.07 -1.63 4.07
CA VAL A 63 -2.26 -1.19 4.83
C VAL A 63 -2.62 -2.10 6.00
N ARG A 64 -2.00 -3.29 6.04
CA ARG A 64 -2.12 -4.27 7.13
C ARG A 64 -0.75 -4.86 7.44
N ARG A 65 -0.29 -4.75 8.69
CA ARG A 65 0.97 -5.38 9.14
C ARG A 65 0.73 -6.72 9.80
N ARG A 66 0.37 -6.74 11.08
CA ARG A 66 0.28 -7.97 11.88
C ARG A 66 -1.07 -8.10 12.55
N GLY A 67 -2.17 -7.93 11.82
CA GLY A 67 -3.50 -7.91 12.45
C GLY A 67 -3.95 -6.52 12.90
N ASP A 68 -3.32 -5.47 12.39
CA ASP A 68 -3.59 -4.06 12.61
C ASP A 68 -3.73 -3.30 11.27
N SER A 69 -4.48 -2.19 11.27
CA SER A 69 -4.92 -1.48 10.05
C SER A 69 -4.44 -0.01 9.97
N TRP A 70 -4.17 0.43 8.73
CA TRP A 70 -3.81 1.83 8.35
C TRP A 70 -4.96 2.56 7.67
N TYR A 71 -6.19 2.26 8.07
CA TYR A 71 -7.40 2.87 7.51
C TYR A 71 -8.53 2.78 8.54
N LEU A 72 -9.51 3.67 8.42
CA LEU A 72 -10.65 3.68 9.33
C LEU A 72 -11.70 2.65 8.89
N ASN A 73 -12.62 2.32 9.80
CA ASN A 73 -13.70 1.36 9.57
C ASN A 73 -13.22 -0.06 9.17
N SER A 74 -12.09 -0.50 9.74
CA SER A 74 -11.58 -1.86 9.58
C SER A 74 -12.22 -2.84 10.57
N LEU A 75 -12.22 -4.13 10.21
CA LEU A 75 -12.47 -5.24 11.15
C LEU A 75 -11.31 -5.43 12.13
N GLU A 76 -10.10 -5.00 11.72
CA GLU A 76 -8.91 -5.06 12.55
C GLU A 76 -8.74 -3.76 13.35
N PRO A 77 -8.10 -3.83 14.52
CA PRO A 77 -7.79 -2.61 15.26
C PRO A 77 -6.88 -1.67 14.45
N PRO A 78 -6.82 -0.38 14.83
CA PRO A 78 -5.80 0.51 14.30
C PRO A 78 -4.38 -0.02 14.57
N ALA A 79 -3.43 0.49 13.78
CA ALA A 79 -1.99 0.32 13.93
C ALA A 79 -1.52 0.14 15.40
N ASP A 80 -0.92 -1.01 15.71
CA ASP A 80 -0.42 -1.28 17.07
C ASP A 80 0.76 -0.38 17.40
N ARG A 81 0.72 0.29 18.56
CA ARG A 81 1.79 1.14 19.09
C ARG A 81 2.23 2.29 18.17
N VAL A 82 1.36 2.72 17.26
CA VAL A 82 1.62 3.85 16.36
C VAL A 82 0.55 4.90 16.57
N ALA A 83 0.97 6.13 16.84
CA ALA A 83 0.07 7.26 16.99
C ALA A 83 -0.28 7.85 15.61
N ILE A 84 -1.41 7.41 15.05
CA ILE A 84 -2.03 8.04 13.87
C ILE A 84 -2.84 9.25 14.36
N GLN A 85 -2.79 10.36 13.61
CA GLN A 85 -3.56 11.56 13.93
C GLN A 85 -5.05 11.20 14.15
N PRO A 86 -5.69 11.67 15.23
CA PRO A 86 -7.09 11.34 15.51
C PRO A 86 -8.02 11.67 14.35
N GLY A 87 -8.82 10.69 13.93
CA GLY A 87 -9.77 10.83 12.82
C GLY A 87 -9.14 10.85 11.42
N PHE A 88 -7.82 10.70 11.31
CA PHE A 88 -7.13 10.62 10.03
C PHE A 88 -7.22 9.18 9.48
N ASP A 89 -7.53 9.05 8.20
CA ASP A 89 -7.50 7.79 7.46
C ASP A 89 -6.30 7.80 6.49
N PRO A 90 -5.18 7.14 6.84
CA PRO A 90 -3.97 7.16 6.01
C PRO A 90 -4.18 6.64 4.59
N LEU A 91 -4.97 5.56 4.43
CA LEU A 91 -5.21 4.98 3.11
C LEU A 91 -6.07 5.92 2.26
N ALA A 92 -7.13 6.49 2.82
CA ALA A 92 -8.00 7.40 2.08
C ALA A 92 -7.26 8.67 1.64
N ASP A 93 -6.42 9.23 2.51
CA ASP A 93 -5.59 10.39 2.20
C ASP A 93 -4.55 10.06 1.12
N LEU A 94 -3.84 8.93 1.25
CA LEU A 94 -2.88 8.45 0.25
C LEU A 94 -3.53 8.21 -1.12
N ILE A 95 -4.72 7.62 -1.16
CA ILE A 95 -5.50 7.45 -2.40
C ILE A 95 -5.79 8.81 -3.05
N THR A 96 -6.25 9.77 -2.24
CA THR A 96 -6.60 11.11 -2.72
C THR A 96 -5.37 11.82 -3.31
N GLU A 97 -4.28 11.87 -2.55
CA GLU A 97 -3.04 12.52 -2.97
C GLU A 97 -2.37 11.82 -4.15
N ALA A 98 -2.30 10.48 -4.16
CA ALA A 98 -1.72 9.73 -5.26
C ALA A 98 -2.50 9.93 -6.57
N HIS A 99 -3.82 9.81 -6.53
CA HIS A 99 -4.67 9.96 -7.71
C HIS A 99 -4.64 11.39 -8.29
N ALA A 100 -4.56 12.42 -7.44
CA ALA A 100 -4.36 13.79 -7.89
C ALA A 100 -3.05 13.98 -8.69
N ASN A 101 -2.10 13.06 -8.53
CA ASN A 101 -0.79 13.07 -9.17
C ASN A 101 -0.63 11.98 -10.26
N GLY A 102 -1.70 11.28 -10.63
CA GLY A 102 -1.66 10.19 -11.62
C GLY A 102 -0.86 8.97 -11.17
N ILE A 103 -0.75 8.76 -9.85
CA ILE A 103 -0.05 7.63 -9.23
C ILE A 103 -1.09 6.59 -8.81
N GLU A 104 -0.89 5.34 -9.21
CA GLU A 104 -1.74 4.23 -8.77
C GLU A 104 -1.47 3.83 -7.32
N VAL A 105 -2.52 3.42 -6.59
CA VAL A 105 -2.40 2.90 -5.22
C VAL A 105 -2.79 1.43 -5.17
N HIS A 106 -1.86 0.60 -4.71
CA HIS A 106 -2.03 -0.83 -4.55
C HIS A 106 -1.93 -1.19 -3.07
N ALA A 107 -3.04 -1.61 -2.48
CA ALA A 107 -3.09 -1.99 -1.07
C ALA A 107 -2.38 -3.34 -0.85
N PHE A 108 -1.23 -3.30 -0.19
CA PHE A 108 -0.48 -4.46 0.23
C PHE A 108 -0.92 -4.93 1.62
N VAL A 109 -1.21 -6.23 1.73
CA VAL A 109 -1.73 -6.86 2.94
C VAL A 109 -0.86 -8.07 3.28
N ILE A 110 -0.22 -8.06 4.44
CA ILE A 110 0.37 -9.28 5.00
C ILE A 110 -0.78 -10.19 5.43
N ILE A 111 -0.78 -11.47 5.06
CA ILE A 111 -1.88 -12.40 5.39
C ILE A 111 -1.59 -13.23 6.65
N GLY A 112 -0.49 -13.99 6.67
CA GLY A 112 -0.27 -15.02 7.68
C GLY A 112 0.44 -14.58 8.96
N ALA A 113 1.20 -13.48 8.95
CA ALA A 113 1.88 -13.01 10.16
C ALA A 113 0.92 -12.19 11.03
N ILE A 114 0.74 -12.61 12.27
CA ILE A 114 -0.26 -12.06 13.20
C ILE A 114 0.38 -11.52 14.49
N TRP A 115 1.47 -12.10 14.99
CA TRP A 115 2.22 -11.53 16.10
C TRP A 115 3.65 -12.08 16.08
N ASN A 116 4.60 -11.35 16.65
CA ASN A 116 6.01 -11.76 16.64
C ASN A 116 6.78 -11.48 17.94
N SER A 117 6.09 -10.97 18.97
CA SER A 117 6.70 -10.68 20.27
C SER A 117 6.23 -11.70 21.30
N ASP A 118 6.98 -11.83 22.39
CA ASP A 118 6.55 -12.64 23.53
C ASP A 118 5.21 -12.12 24.05
N PRO A 119 4.14 -12.94 24.01
CA PRO A 119 2.80 -12.51 24.35
C PRO A 119 2.59 -12.26 25.86
N THR A 120 3.52 -12.70 26.72
CA THR A 120 3.47 -12.47 28.17
C THR A 120 4.02 -11.11 28.56
N THR A 121 5.00 -10.61 27.83
CA THR A 121 5.69 -9.34 28.12
C THR A 121 5.26 -8.22 27.18
N ARG A 122 4.88 -8.56 25.95
CA ARG A 122 4.49 -7.60 24.92
C ARG A 122 3.41 -8.20 24.01
N PRO A 123 2.15 -8.31 24.49
CA PRO A 123 1.02 -8.58 23.63
C PRO A 123 0.63 -7.35 22.77
N PRO A 124 -0.21 -7.54 21.73
CA PRO A 124 -0.87 -6.43 21.05
C PRO A 124 -1.67 -5.58 22.05
N GLU A 125 -1.63 -4.26 21.90
CA GLU A 125 -2.26 -3.31 22.85
C GLU A 125 -3.79 -3.38 22.78
N ASN A 126 -4.33 -3.56 21.57
CA ASN A 126 -5.76 -3.58 21.39
C ASN A 126 -6.35 -4.96 21.78
N PRO A 127 -7.32 -5.04 22.72
CA PRO A 127 -7.92 -6.32 23.10
C PRO A 127 -8.69 -6.98 21.95
N ASN A 128 -9.11 -6.22 20.93
CA ASN A 128 -9.80 -6.75 19.77
C ASN A 128 -8.87 -7.34 18.70
N HIS A 129 -7.55 -7.21 18.87
CA HIS A 129 -6.58 -7.80 17.98
C HIS A 129 -6.77 -9.32 17.85
N VAL A 130 -6.69 -9.85 16.63
CA VAL A 130 -6.99 -11.27 16.33
C VAL A 130 -6.12 -12.23 17.16
N PHE A 131 -4.85 -11.88 17.39
CA PHE A 131 -3.95 -12.64 18.27
C PHE A 131 -4.45 -12.73 19.72
N ASN A 132 -4.98 -11.62 20.28
CA ASN A 132 -5.52 -11.59 21.65
C ASN A 132 -6.82 -12.38 21.77
N LYS A 133 -7.63 -12.41 20.69
CA LYS A 133 -8.90 -13.15 20.67
C LYS A 133 -8.73 -14.65 20.44
N HIS A 134 -7.75 -15.05 19.62
CA HIS A 134 -7.70 -16.40 19.06
C HIS A 134 -6.31 -17.04 19.04
N GLY A 135 -5.25 -16.30 19.33
CA GLY A 135 -3.88 -16.81 19.29
C GLY A 135 -3.34 -17.24 20.65
N TYR A 136 -3.63 -16.48 21.71
CA TYR A 136 -3.02 -16.70 23.03
C TYR A 136 -4.01 -16.55 24.18
N ASN A 137 -4.02 -17.52 25.09
CA ASN A 137 -4.77 -17.45 26.33
C ASN A 137 -3.93 -16.79 27.42
N GLN A 138 -4.20 -15.51 27.67
CA GLN A 138 -3.48 -14.72 28.68
C GLN A 138 -3.64 -15.28 30.11
N ALA A 139 -4.81 -15.81 30.45
CA ALA A 139 -5.05 -16.37 31.78
C ALA A 139 -4.31 -17.70 31.99
N ALA A 140 -4.18 -18.52 30.94
CA ALA A 140 -3.51 -19.81 31.00
C ALA A 140 -2.02 -19.76 30.65
N GLY A 141 -1.51 -18.62 30.20
CA GLY A 141 -0.10 -18.43 29.85
C GLY A 141 0.37 -19.29 28.67
N LYS A 142 -0.52 -19.62 27.72
CA LYS A 142 -0.20 -20.50 26.58
C LYS A 142 -0.94 -20.12 25.29
N LEU A 143 -0.38 -20.52 24.15
CA LEU A 143 -1.09 -20.49 22.86
C LEU A 143 -2.36 -21.34 22.93
N LEU A 144 -3.37 -20.93 22.17
CA LEU A 144 -4.63 -21.66 22.03
C LEU A 144 -4.49 -22.89 21.13
#